data_AF-A0A0C2D0F5-F1
#
_entry.id   AF-A0A0C2D0F5-F1
#
_cell.length_a   1.000
_cell.length_b   1.000
_cell.length_c   1.000
_cell.angle_alpha   90.00
_cell.angle_beta   90.00
_cell.angle_gamma   90.00
#
_symmetry.space_group_name_H-M   'P 1'
#
loop_
_entity.id
_entity.type
_entity.pdbx_description
1 polymer ?
#
loop_
_entity_poly.entity_id
_entity_poly.type
_entity_poly.pdbx_seq_one_letter_code
_entity_poly.pdbx_strand_id
1 'polypeptide(L)'
;MSWAVGEVLDSLVNAGIAENTLVILMSDHGPHAELCLNGGSTAGLKGGKSNSYEGGFRIPFIAWQPGTIKAGRVSNEVISSMDLYRTFRDMQNCPFQIPKRHRDGMGYGSERYAIQQNHSNRMKPQLPLDGTNIMDELLGVSDESPGYLGRRRPIIYYCNTKLMAIRVGNIKVHYKTSPIFLNDSVDPNLSYFCPNGKPRADWQVIWNLYVSQVCPDEHLKVHYPPLVFDLTKDPYERYPLEENDFVLQLIPPCLHATCEPEAAKRIVGPFHRSTHLRMQERLFVRSFNINMRALAAEVLREHRETLVPVTSQLGHFDKSLTPCCDPPACRCDKITNRQEQKEPEPLLNSPSAVEYFKRYL
;
A
#
# COMPACT_ATOMS: atom_id res chain seq x y z
N MET A 1 -7.51 20.88 -4.81
CA MET A 1 -6.47 20.02 -5.39
C MET A 1 -6.73 19.69 -6.86
N SER A 2 -7.91 19.17 -7.24
CA SER A 2 -8.14 18.75 -8.64
C SER A 2 -7.92 19.85 -9.68
N TRP A 3 -8.37 21.09 -9.43
CA TRP A 3 -8.11 22.23 -10.32
C TRP A 3 -6.61 22.44 -10.55
N ALA A 4 -5.81 22.45 -9.48
CA ALA A 4 -4.36 22.64 -9.58
C ALA A 4 -3.66 21.53 -10.37
N VAL A 5 -4.13 20.28 -10.29
CA VAL A 5 -3.63 19.19 -11.15
C VAL A 5 -3.94 19.49 -12.62
N GLY A 6 -5.14 20.01 -12.92
CA GLY A 6 -5.49 20.46 -14.27
C GLY A 6 -4.54 21.54 -14.79
N GLU A 7 -4.27 22.58 -13.99
CA GLU A 7 -3.33 23.65 -14.38
C GLU A 7 -1.93 23.10 -14.70
N VAL A 8 -1.45 22.09 -13.95
CA VAL A 8 -0.18 21.43 -14.24
C VAL A 8 -0.24 20.68 -15.57
N LEU A 9 -1.29 19.90 -15.82
CA LEU A 9 -1.44 19.14 -17.07
C LEU A 9 -1.57 20.05 -18.29
N ASP A 10 -2.38 21.11 -18.21
CA ASP A 10 -2.51 22.12 -19.28
C ASP A 10 -1.16 22.81 -19.55
N SER A 11 -0.39 23.10 -18.51
CA SER A 11 0.96 23.68 -18.66
C SER A 11 1.91 22.75 -19.42
N LEU A 12 1.88 21.44 -19.16
CA LEU A 12 2.69 20.45 -19.88
C LEU A 12 2.30 20.34 -21.36
N VAL A 13 1.01 20.40 -21.65
CA VAL A 13 0.47 20.38 -23.03
C VAL A 13 0.86 21.66 -23.77
N ASN A 14 0.62 22.83 -23.18
CA ASN A 14 0.93 24.14 -23.78
C ASN A 14 2.44 24.32 -24.04
N ALA A 15 3.28 23.74 -23.18
CA ALA A 15 4.73 23.74 -23.37
C ALA A 15 5.21 22.71 -24.42
N GLY A 16 4.33 21.85 -24.95
CA GLY A 16 4.69 20.85 -25.95
C GLY A 16 5.53 19.68 -25.42
N ILE A 17 5.54 19.45 -24.10
CA ILE A 17 6.36 18.41 -23.44
C ILE A 17 5.53 17.26 -22.83
N ALA A 18 4.21 17.28 -23.02
CA ALA A 18 3.30 16.28 -22.46
C ALA A 18 3.66 14.83 -22.81
N GLU A 19 3.96 14.53 -24.08
CA GLU A 19 4.30 13.17 -24.53
C GLU A 19 5.60 12.63 -23.90
N ASN A 20 6.49 13.52 -23.49
CA ASN A 20 7.77 13.21 -22.85
C ASN A 20 7.74 13.38 -21.32
N THR A 21 6.55 13.52 -20.72
CA THR A 21 6.40 13.71 -19.28
C THR A 21 5.48 12.66 -18.69
N LEU A 22 6.03 11.78 -17.86
CA LEU A 22 5.25 10.86 -17.05
C LEU A 22 4.71 11.59 -15.80
N VAL A 23 3.38 11.66 -15.67
CA VAL A 23 2.70 12.19 -14.49
C VAL A 23 2.09 11.05 -13.71
N ILE A 24 2.36 11.01 -12.40
CA ILE A 24 1.76 10.05 -11.46
C ILE A 24 1.04 10.84 -10.37
N LEU A 25 -0.25 10.55 -10.18
CA LEU A 25 -1.06 11.05 -9.07
C LEU A 25 -1.33 9.90 -8.11
N MET A 26 -0.90 10.06 -6.86
CA MET A 26 -1.14 9.08 -5.79
C MET A 26 -1.29 9.78 -4.43
N SER A 27 -1.82 9.08 -3.44
CA SER A 27 -1.79 9.50 -2.03
C SER A 27 -0.65 8.81 -1.29
N ASP A 28 -0.30 9.26 -0.10
CA ASP A 28 0.68 8.60 0.77
C ASP A 28 0.06 7.53 1.68
N HIS A 29 -1.19 7.74 2.11
CA HIS A 29 -1.94 6.83 2.98
C HIS A 29 -3.45 6.92 2.72
N GLY A 30 -4.22 6.02 3.34
CA GLY A 30 -5.69 6.08 3.39
C GLY A 30 -6.23 7.33 4.11
N PRO A 31 -7.51 7.66 3.96
CA PRO A 31 -8.06 8.90 4.51
C PRO A 31 -8.08 8.92 6.04
N HIS A 32 -8.06 10.13 6.59
CA HIS A 32 -8.46 10.43 7.96
C HIS A 32 -9.97 10.19 8.13
N ALA A 33 -10.37 8.93 8.26
CA ALA A 33 -11.77 8.54 8.35
C ALA A 33 -12.43 8.99 9.68
N GLU A 34 -11.66 9.30 10.71
CA GLU A 34 -12.12 9.88 11.96
C GLU A 34 -12.61 11.33 11.83
N LEU A 35 -12.31 11.99 10.72
CA LEU A 35 -12.77 13.36 10.47
C LEU A 35 -14.16 13.40 9.80
N CYS A 36 -14.77 12.24 9.53
CA CYS A 36 -16.12 12.12 8.97
C CYS A 36 -16.31 12.99 7.72
N LEU A 37 -17.22 13.97 7.74
CA LEU A 37 -17.45 14.88 6.60
C LEU A 37 -16.27 15.83 6.31
N ASN A 38 -15.33 16.01 7.25
CA ASN A 38 -14.08 16.76 7.04
C ASN A 38 -12.89 15.85 6.65
N GLY A 39 -13.14 14.54 6.53
CA GLY A 39 -12.17 13.53 6.13
C GLY A 39 -12.36 13.07 4.69
N GLY A 40 -11.49 12.15 4.26
CA GLY A 40 -11.69 11.42 3.02
C GLY A 40 -12.53 10.15 3.21
N SER A 41 -12.89 9.50 2.09
CA SER A 41 -13.62 8.24 2.08
C SER A 41 -12.71 7.08 1.65
N THR A 42 -12.84 5.93 2.30
CA THR A 42 -12.19 4.68 1.89
C THR A 42 -12.97 3.91 0.82
N ALA A 43 -14.08 4.48 0.33
CA ALA A 43 -15.04 3.79 -0.54
C ALA A 43 -15.55 2.45 0.05
N GLY A 44 -15.65 2.38 1.38
CA GLY A 44 -16.16 1.20 2.10
C GLY A 44 -15.09 0.21 2.54
N LEU A 45 -13.84 0.36 2.10
CA LEU A 45 -12.71 -0.44 2.62
C LEU A 45 -12.56 -0.22 4.13
N LYS A 46 -12.25 -1.28 4.85
CA LYS A 46 -12.08 -1.23 6.31
C LYS A 46 -10.85 -0.44 6.70
N GLY A 47 -10.92 0.28 7.81
CA GLY A 47 -9.82 1.10 8.32
C GLY A 47 -9.78 2.50 7.74
N GLY A 48 -8.60 3.09 7.79
CA GLY A 48 -8.28 4.46 7.39
C GLY A 48 -6.80 4.71 7.72
N LYS A 49 -6.38 5.97 7.72
CA LYS A 49 -5.03 6.36 8.14
C LYS A 49 -4.62 5.66 9.45
N SER A 50 -3.36 5.22 9.52
CA SER A 50 -2.75 4.53 10.66
C SER A 50 -3.17 3.08 10.94
N ASN A 51 -4.03 2.48 10.11
CA ASN A 51 -4.40 1.06 10.25
C ASN A 51 -3.88 0.19 9.10
N SER A 52 -3.56 -1.06 9.41
CA SER A 52 -3.08 -2.07 8.45
C SER A 52 -4.19 -2.73 7.60
N TYR A 53 -5.44 -2.27 7.73
CA TYR A 53 -6.54 -2.68 6.85
C TYR A 53 -6.42 -2.02 5.47
N GLU A 54 -7.15 -2.53 4.48
CA GLU A 54 -7.07 -2.05 3.09
C GLU A 54 -7.36 -0.56 2.97
N GLY A 55 -8.30 -0.02 3.76
CA GLY A 55 -8.63 1.41 3.73
C GLY A 55 -7.52 2.33 4.24
N GLY A 56 -6.48 1.81 4.89
CA GLY A 56 -5.33 2.60 5.34
C GLY A 56 -4.14 2.62 4.38
N PHE A 57 -4.03 1.61 3.50
CA PHE A 57 -2.86 1.40 2.63
C PHE A 57 -3.22 1.34 1.15
N ARG A 58 -4.44 0.95 0.79
CA ARG A 58 -4.91 0.94 -0.60
C ARG A 58 -5.34 2.35 -0.98
N ILE A 59 -4.53 2.99 -1.81
CA ILE A 59 -4.64 4.39 -2.23
C ILE A 59 -5.01 4.50 -3.71
N PRO A 60 -5.52 5.66 -4.16
CA PRO A 60 -5.60 5.94 -5.59
C PRO A 60 -4.20 6.02 -6.20
N PHE A 61 -4.08 5.51 -7.43
CA PHE A 61 -2.88 5.62 -8.26
C PHE A 61 -3.32 5.82 -9.72
N ILE A 62 -2.92 6.93 -10.33
CA ILE A 62 -3.22 7.27 -11.72
C ILE A 62 -1.91 7.64 -12.39
N ALA A 63 -1.63 7.04 -13.54
CA ALA A 63 -0.49 7.40 -14.39
C ALA A 63 -0.99 7.98 -15.72
N TRP A 64 -0.32 9.02 -16.20
CA TRP A 64 -0.66 9.74 -17.42
C TRP A 64 0.60 10.09 -18.19
N GLN A 65 0.64 9.72 -19.47
CA GLN A 65 1.67 10.11 -20.43
C GLN A 65 1.12 9.90 -21.84
N PRO A 66 0.63 10.95 -22.52
CA PRO A 66 0.05 10.85 -23.85
C PRO A 66 1.02 10.20 -24.85
N GLY A 67 0.48 9.39 -25.77
CA GLY A 67 1.27 8.66 -26.78
C GLY A 67 2.03 7.43 -26.24
N THR A 68 2.19 7.30 -24.91
CA THR A 68 2.96 6.23 -24.27
C THR A 68 2.09 5.32 -23.41
N ILE A 69 1.35 5.89 -22.44
CA ILE A 69 0.41 5.14 -21.60
C ILE A 69 -0.96 5.15 -22.27
N LYS A 70 -1.55 3.96 -22.46
CA LYS A 70 -2.88 3.82 -23.06
C LYS A 70 -3.97 4.44 -22.18
N ALA A 71 -4.67 5.43 -22.72
CA ALA A 71 -5.79 6.10 -22.05
C ALA A 71 -6.92 5.12 -21.67
N GLY A 72 -7.60 5.40 -20.56
CA GLY A 72 -8.75 4.64 -20.07
C GLY A 72 -8.45 3.20 -19.62
N ARG A 73 -7.18 2.78 -19.56
CA ARG A 73 -6.80 1.46 -19.10
C ARG A 73 -6.89 1.36 -17.58
N VAL A 74 -7.44 0.25 -17.10
CA VAL A 74 -7.44 -0.14 -15.68
C VAL A 74 -6.54 -1.37 -15.51
N SER A 75 -5.70 -1.37 -14.49
CA SER A 75 -4.87 -2.51 -14.10
C SER A 75 -5.27 -3.00 -12.71
N ASN A 76 -5.34 -4.32 -12.56
CA ASN A 76 -5.56 -4.99 -11.26
C ASN A 76 -4.26 -5.53 -10.66
N GLU A 77 -3.10 -5.17 -11.23
CA GLU A 77 -1.81 -5.52 -10.65
C GLU A 77 -1.65 -4.88 -9.27
N VAL A 78 -1.04 -5.64 -8.36
CA VAL A 78 -0.73 -5.15 -7.02
C VAL A 78 0.60 -4.42 -7.10
N ILE A 79 0.55 -3.10 -7.00
CA ILE A 79 1.71 -2.20 -6.97
C ILE A 79 1.91 -1.56 -5.60
N SER A 80 3.11 -1.05 -5.35
CA SER A 80 3.52 -0.32 -4.14
C SER A 80 4.16 1.00 -4.53
N SER A 81 4.04 2.04 -3.70
CA SER A 81 4.78 3.29 -3.89
C SER A 81 6.30 3.07 -3.90
N MET A 82 6.79 2.01 -3.28
CA MET A 82 8.21 1.62 -3.30
C MET A 82 8.70 1.21 -4.70
N ASP A 83 7.79 0.75 -5.57
CA ASP A 83 8.11 0.38 -6.95
C ASP A 83 8.54 1.59 -7.79
N LEU A 84 8.07 2.79 -7.43
CA LEU A 84 8.41 4.02 -8.15
C LEU A 84 9.90 4.30 -8.14
N TYR A 85 10.59 4.04 -7.03
CA TYR A 85 12.04 4.25 -6.95
C TYR A 85 12.77 3.39 -7.98
N ARG A 86 12.45 2.09 -8.03
CA ARG A 86 13.07 1.14 -8.97
C ARG A 86 12.73 1.50 -10.42
N THR A 87 11.47 1.83 -10.67
CA THR A 87 10.96 2.25 -11.98
C THR A 87 11.71 3.47 -12.50
N PHE A 88 11.79 4.55 -11.71
CA PHE A 88 12.49 5.78 -12.11
C PHE A 88 14.00 5.60 -12.26
N ARG A 89 14.62 4.81 -11.39
CA ARG A 89 16.04 4.45 -11.50
C ARG A 89 16.34 3.73 -12.81
N ASP A 90 15.48 2.80 -13.22
CA ASP A 90 15.66 2.05 -14.44
C ASP A 90 15.34 2.90 -15.68
N MET A 91 14.37 3.82 -15.59
CA MET A 91 14.10 4.83 -16.63
C MET A 91 15.31 5.73 -16.92
N GLN A 92 16.08 6.13 -15.91
CA GLN A 92 17.27 6.99 -16.09
C GLN A 92 18.40 6.30 -16.85
N ASN A 93 18.50 4.97 -16.78
CA ASN A 93 19.57 4.19 -17.40
C ASN A 93 19.21 3.69 -18.81
N CYS A 94 18.02 4.00 -19.30
CA CYS A 94 17.58 3.70 -20.66
C CYS A 94 17.47 5.03 -21.42
N PRO A 95 18.15 5.24 -22.57
CA PRO A 95 17.71 6.26 -23.50
C PRO A 95 16.30 5.84 -23.95
N PHE A 96 15.27 6.45 -23.34
CA PHE A 96 13.86 6.11 -23.55
C PHE A 96 13.53 6.29 -25.04
N GLN A 97 13.63 5.20 -25.81
CA GLN A 97 13.13 5.12 -27.16
C GLN A 97 11.71 4.61 -27.08
N ILE A 98 10.75 5.46 -27.46
CA ILE A 98 9.35 5.08 -27.64
C ILE A 98 9.32 3.79 -28.48
N PRO A 99 8.72 2.68 -27.99
CA PRO A 99 8.69 1.44 -28.75
C PRO A 99 7.98 1.69 -30.09
N LYS A 100 8.73 1.69 -31.20
CA LYS A 100 8.13 1.56 -32.53
C LYS A 100 7.46 0.19 -32.54
N ARG A 101 6.15 0.13 -32.81
CA ARG A 101 5.37 -1.10 -32.97
C ARG A 101 6.16 -2.11 -33.80
N HIS A 102 6.81 -3.07 -33.16
CA HIS A 102 7.35 -4.23 -33.83
C HIS A 102 6.34 -5.36 -33.69
N ARG A 103 5.62 -5.58 -34.80
CA ARG A 103 5.25 -6.94 -35.23
C ARG A 103 6.55 -7.73 -35.16
N ASP A 104 6.64 -8.66 -34.23
CA ASP A 104 7.44 -9.90 -34.23
C ASP A 104 7.53 -10.36 -32.77
N GLY A 105 6.79 -11.43 -32.44
CA GLY A 105 6.50 -11.90 -31.08
C GLY A 105 7.71 -12.39 -30.26
N MET A 106 8.59 -11.48 -29.85
CA MET A 106 9.49 -11.67 -28.72
C MET A 106 8.92 -10.94 -27.51
N GLY A 107 8.38 -11.71 -26.57
CA GLY A 107 7.91 -11.18 -25.29
C GLY A 107 9.06 -10.59 -24.48
N TYR A 108 8.81 -9.44 -23.84
CA TYR A 108 9.72 -8.84 -22.88
C TYR A 108 9.61 -9.63 -21.57
N GLY A 109 10.22 -10.81 -21.59
CA GLY A 109 10.31 -11.73 -20.47
C GLY A 109 11.19 -11.15 -19.36
N SER A 110 10.69 -11.29 -18.15
CA SER A 110 11.19 -10.82 -16.87
C SER A 110 12.50 -11.49 -16.40
N GLU A 111 13.54 -11.55 -17.24
CA GLU A 111 14.86 -12.08 -16.85
C GLU A 111 16.04 -11.30 -17.47
N ARG A 112 16.90 -10.78 -16.58
CA ARG A 112 18.28 -10.31 -16.81
C ARG A 112 18.47 -8.95 -17.51
N TYR A 113 18.09 -7.88 -16.81
CA TYR A 113 18.97 -6.70 -16.77
C TYR A 113 20.13 -6.98 -15.80
N ALA A 114 21.00 -7.92 -16.20
CA ALA A 114 22.34 -7.99 -15.66
C ALA A 114 23.02 -6.70 -16.13
N ILE A 115 23.22 -5.80 -15.18
CA ILE A 115 23.98 -4.59 -15.37
C ILE A 115 25.37 -5.00 -15.90
N GLN A 116 25.62 -4.83 -17.20
CA GLN A 116 26.98 -4.82 -17.75
C GLN A 116 27.66 -3.54 -17.28
N GLN A 117 28.05 -3.48 -15.99
CA GLN A 117 29.03 -2.50 -15.53
C GLN A 117 30.41 -3.08 -15.84
N ASN A 118 30.88 -2.80 -17.05
CA ASN A 118 32.31 -2.71 -17.29
C ASN A 118 32.82 -1.50 -16.49
N HIS A 119 33.14 -1.67 -15.20
CA HIS A 119 34.16 -0.84 -14.54
C HIS A 119 34.63 -1.52 -13.26
N SER A 120 35.95 -1.76 -13.23
CA SER A 120 36.77 -2.10 -12.08
C SER A 120 36.55 -1.10 -10.94
N ASN A 121 35.59 -1.37 -10.06
CA ASN A 121 35.52 -0.75 -8.75
C ASN A 121 34.77 -1.70 -7.82
N ARG A 122 35.32 -1.95 -6.63
CA ARG A 122 34.70 -2.78 -5.58
C ARG A 122 33.23 -2.37 -5.43
N MET A 123 32.31 -3.20 -5.92
CA MET A 123 30.88 -2.95 -5.76
C MET A 123 30.58 -2.91 -4.27
N LYS A 124 30.21 -1.73 -3.76
CA LYS A 124 29.54 -1.64 -2.47
C LYS A 124 28.31 -2.57 -2.54
N PRO A 125 28.05 -3.41 -1.54
CA PRO A 125 26.84 -4.23 -1.51
C PRO A 125 25.64 -3.32 -1.74
N GLN A 126 24.90 -3.53 -2.81
CA GLN A 126 23.71 -2.74 -3.08
C GLN A 126 22.66 -3.15 -2.05
N LEU A 127 22.11 -2.17 -1.32
CA LEU A 127 21.04 -2.43 -0.37
C LEU A 127 19.87 -3.13 -1.09
N PRO A 128 19.26 -4.16 -0.49
CA PRO A 128 18.06 -4.78 -1.06
C PRO A 128 16.97 -3.71 -1.20
N LEU A 129 16.34 -3.64 -2.37
CA LEU A 129 15.23 -2.75 -2.66
C LEU A 129 13.94 -3.56 -2.64
N ASP A 130 12.95 -3.11 -1.87
CA ASP A 130 11.64 -3.77 -1.78
C ASP A 130 10.77 -3.57 -3.03
N GLY A 131 11.02 -2.48 -3.77
CA GLY A 131 10.30 -2.13 -4.98
C GLY A 131 10.81 -2.86 -6.23
N THR A 132 9.89 -3.14 -7.16
CA THR A 132 10.19 -3.64 -8.51
C THR A 132 9.96 -2.57 -9.57
N ASN A 133 10.53 -2.75 -10.77
CA ASN A 133 10.20 -1.93 -11.92
C ASN A 133 8.81 -2.32 -12.42
N ILE A 134 7.94 -1.33 -12.63
CA ILE A 134 6.55 -1.53 -13.08
C ILE A 134 6.25 -0.89 -14.45
N MET A 135 7.28 -0.62 -15.26
CA MET A 135 7.08 0.04 -16.56
C MET A 135 6.18 -0.77 -17.50
N ASP A 136 6.33 -2.09 -17.56
CA ASP A 136 5.51 -2.93 -18.45
C ASP A 136 4.03 -2.91 -18.04
N GLU A 137 3.76 -2.79 -16.74
CA GLU A 137 2.43 -2.63 -16.19
C GLU A 137 1.84 -1.25 -16.47
N LEU A 138 2.66 -0.18 -16.43
CA LEU A 138 2.25 1.18 -16.80
C LEU A 138 1.92 1.26 -18.30
N LEU A 139 2.76 0.67 -19.14
CA LEU A 139 2.59 0.63 -20.60
C LEU A 139 1.47 -0.34 -21.04
N GLY A 140 1.15 -1.32 -20.19
CA GLY A 140 0.17 -2.35 -20.50
C GLY A 140 0.66 -3.36 -21.55
N VAL A 141 1.97 -3.59 -21.58
CA VAL A 141 2.65 -4.52 -22.50
C VAL A 141 3.18 -5.78 -21.80
N SER A 142 2.96 -5.90 -20.48
CA SER A 142 3.32 -7.11 -19.74
C SER A 142 2.64 -8.34 -20.33
N ASP A 143 3.44 -9.34 -20.69
CA ASP A 143 2.99 -10.66 -21.18
C ASP A 143 2.60 -11.60 -20.02
N GLU A 144 2.74 -11.14 -18.78
CA GLU A 144 2.46 -11.92 -17.58
C GLU A 144 0.96 -12.04 -17.31
N SER A 145 0.59 -13.15 -16.66
CA SER A 145 -0.81 -13.41 -16.28
C SER A 145 -1.36 -12.33 -15.31
N PRO A 146 -2.63 -11.89 -15.43
CA PRO A 146 -3.18 -10.87 -14.54
C PRO A 146 -3.04 -11.20 -13.04
N GLY A 147 -2.61 -10.22 -12.26
CA GLY A 147 -2.25 -10.33 -10.84
C GLY A 147 -0.87 -10.93 -10.60
N TYR A 148 -0.01 -11.00 -11.63
CA TYR A 148 1.32 -11.61 -11.57
C TYR A 148 2.19 -10.95 -10.50
N LEU A 149 2.26 -9.61 -10.48
CA LEU A 149 3.11 -8.90 -9.53
C LEU A 149 2.69 -9.23 -8.10
N GLY A 150 1.38 -9.24 -7.85
CA GLY A 150 0.85 -9.58 -6.53
C GLY A 150 1.20 -11.01 -6.11
N ARG A 151 1.21 -11.99 -7.03
CA ARG A 151 1.56 -13.39 -6.72
C ARG A 151 3.05 -13.59 -6.49
N ARG A 152 3.90 -12.87 -7.23
CA ARG A 152 5.36 -13.02 -7.18
C ARG A 152 5.99 -12.35 -5.98
N ARG A 153 5.42 -11.24 -5.50
CA ARG A 153 6.00 -10.49 -4.38
C ARG A 153 4.97 -10.18 -3.29
N PRO A 154 5.36 -10.26 -2.02
CA PRO A 154 4.48 -9.90 -0.93
C PRO A 154 4.40 -8.38 -0.76
N ILE A 155 3.26 -7.90 -0.26
CA ILE A 155 3.14 -6.57 0.34
C ILE A 155 3.12 -6.75 1.86
N ILE A 156 4.07 -6.11 2.55
CA ILE A 156 4.22 -6.24 4.00
C ILE A 156 3.75 -4.96 4.65
N TYR A 157 2.84 -5.09 5.62
CA TYR A 157 2.19 -3.98 6.29
C TYR A 157 2.80 -3.82 7.67
N TYR A 158 3.49 -2.71 7.87
CA TYR A 158 4.07 -2.32 9.15
C TYR A 158 3.24 -1.23 9.82
N CYS A 159 3.24 -1.25 11.15
CA CYS A 159 3.01 -0.07 11.96
C CYS A 159 4.23 0.12 12.85
N ASN A 160 5.01 1.16 12.60
CA ASN A 160 6.34 1.37 13.17
C ASN A 160 7.20 0.09 13.03
N THR A 161 7.69 -0.45 14.15
CA THR A 161 8.51 -1.66 14.20
C THR A 161 7.69 -2.95 14.19
N LYS A 162 6.36 -2.85 14.19
CA LYS A 162 5.46 -3.99 14.35
C LYS A 162 4.93 -4.41 12.99
N LEU A 163 5.29 -5.63 12.57
CA LEU A 163 4.66 -6.26 11.42
C LEU A 163 3.21 -6.63 11.78
N MET A 164 2.28 -6.14 10.95
CA MET A 164 0.84 -6.23 11.15
C MET A 164 0.22 -7.30 10.26
N ALA A 165 0.49 -7.21 8.95
CA ALA A 165 -0.09 -8.11 7.94
C ALA A 165 0.87 -8.37 6.79
N ILE A 166 0.62 -9.45 6.04
CA ILE A 166 1.30 -9.80 4.79
C ILE A 166 0.23 -10.10 3.75
N ARG A 167 0.36 -9.52 2.56
CA ARG A 167 -0.47 -9.86 1.40
C ARG A 167 0.37 -10.59 0.36
N VAL A 168 -0.12 -11.73 -0.12
CA VAL A 168 0.42 -12.46 -1.26
C VAL A 168 -0.71 -12.69 -2.25
N GLY A 169 -0.59 -12.10 -3.43
CA GLY A 169 -1.63 -12.05 -4.45
C GLY A 169 -2.90 -11.40 -3.92
N ASN A 170 -3.96 -12.21 -3.87
CA ASN A 170 -5.27 -11.78 -3.39
C ASN A 170 -5.51 -12.13 -1.92
N ILE A 171 -4.59 -12.85 -1.29
CA ILE A 171 -4.76 -13.27 0.10
C ILE A 171 -3.99 -12.33 1.01
N LYS A 172 -4.65 -11.88 2.07
CA LYS A 172 -4.06 -11.05 3.11
C LYS A 172 -4.18 -11.72 4.46
N VAL A 173 -3.07 -11.80 5.16
CA VAL A 173 -2.90 -12.49 6.44
C VAL A 173 -2.53 -11.47 7.50
N HIS A 174 -3.38 -11.27 8.51
CA HIS A 174 -3.12 -10.37 9.65
C HIS A 174 -2.62 -11.16 10.85
N TYR A 175 -1.39 -10.85 11.27
CA TYR A 175 -0.81 -11.32 12.53
C TYR A 175 -1.23 -10.44 13.70
N LYS A 176 -1.42 -9.14 13.44
CA LYS A 176 -1.90 -8.16 14.41
C LYS A 176 -2.88 -7.21 13.76
N THR A 177 -3.84 -6.77 14.56
CA THR A 177 -4.73 -5.66 14.19
C THR A 177 -4.74 -4.63 15.30
N SER A 178 -4.78 -3.36 14.93
CA SER A 178 -5.07 -2.26 15.85
C SER A 178 -6.52 -1.77 15.65
N PRO A 179 -7.15 -1.17 16.69
CA PRO A 179 -8.41 -0.46 16.54
C PRO A 179 -8.26 0.67 15.52
N ILE A 180 -9.34 1.00 14.81
CA ILE A 180 -9.32 2.04 13.77
C ILE A 180 -9.14 3.42 14.40
N PHE A 181 -9.76 3.64 15.56
CA PHE A 181 -9.65 4.90 16.29
C PHE A 181 -9.66 4.63 17.80
N LEU A 182 -8.98 5.49 18.55
CA LEU A 182 -9.13 5.60 20.00
C LEU A 182 -9.74 6.98 20.22
N ASN A 183 -11.01 7.06 20.63
CA ASN A 183 -11.68 8.35 20.71
C ASN A 183 -12.09 8.68 22.14
N ASP A 184 -11.54 9.79 22.62
CA ASP A 184 -12.29 10.85 23.29
C ASP A 184 -11.75 12.20 22.82
N SER A 185 -12.13 12.60 21.60
CA SER A 185 -11.90 13.96 21.11
C SER A 185 -13.00 14.90 21.57
N VAL A 186 -12.56 16.04 22.06
CA VAL A 186 -13.40 17.20 22.30
C VAL A 186 -13.28 18.11 21.07
N ASP A 187 -13.78 17.67 19.91
CA ASP A 187 -14.01 18.59 18.79
C ASP A 187 -15.37 19.27 19.03
N PRO A 188 -15.44 20.59 19.26
CA PRO A 188 -16.70 21.29 19.49
C PRO A 188 -17.68 21.17 18.31
N ASN A 189 -17.19 20.81 17.11
CA ASN A 189 -17.97 20.61 15.89
C ASN A 189 -18.17 19.13 15.56
N LEU A 190 -17.90 18.20 16.48
CA LEU A 190 -18.02 16.76 16.24
C LEU A 190 -19.42 16.36 15.74
N SER A 191 -20.49 16.98 16.29
CA SER A 191 -21.87 16.72 15.85
C SER A 191 -22.14 17.21 14.43
N TYR A 192 -21.45 18.26 13.98
CA TYR A 192 -21.54 18.79 12.62
C TYR A 192 -20.83 17.87 11.63
N PHE A 193 -19.60 17.48 11.92
CA PHE A 193 -18.82 16.65 11.00
C PHE A 193 -19.22 15.17 11.06
N CYS A 194 -19.67 14.67 12.21
CA CYS A 194 -20.09 13.29 12.44
C CYS A 194 -21.54 13.25 12.94
N PRO A 195 -22.55 13.56 12.09
CA PRO A 195 -23.94 13.66 12.52
C PRO A 195 -24.53 12.36 13.07
N ASN A 196 -24.00 11.21 12.64
CA ASN A 196 -24.39 9.88 13.13
C ASN A 196 -23.45 9.35 14.23
N GLY A 197 -22.60 10.21 14.79
CA GLY A 197 -21.48 9.81 15.63
C GLY A 197 -20.42 9.04 14.85
N LYS A 198 -19.41 8.56 15.59
CA LYS A 198 -18.33 7.73 15.05
C LYS A 198 -18.61 6.25 15.29
N PRO A 199 -18.11 5.33 14.42
CA PRO A 199 -18.32 3.89 14.60
C PRO A 199 -17.76 3.39 15.95
N ARG A 200 -18.61 2.74 16.77
CA ARG A 200 -18.25 2.24 18.11
C ARG A 200 -17.56 0.87 18.12
N ALA A 201 -17.75 0.05 17.07
CA ALA A 201 -17.39 -1.37 17.09
C ALA A 201 -15.86 -1.65 17.01
N ASP A 202 -15.06 -0.66 16.65
CA ASP A 202 -13.60 -0.75 16.55
C ASP A 202 -12.87 0.15 17.59
N TRP A 203 -13.55 0.53 18.69
CA TRP A 203 -13.03 1.43 19.73
C TRP A 203 -12.55 0.68 20.98
N GLN A 204 -11.32 0.94 21.42
CA GLN A 204 -10.88 0.73 22.80
C GLN A 204 -10.75 2.08 23.52
N VAL A 205 -11.09 2.08 24.81
CA VAL A 205 -11.17 3.26 25.67
C VAL A 205 -9.80 3.52 26.28
N ILE A 206 -8.92 4.24 25.58
CA ILE A 206 -7.71 4.87 26.16
C ILE A 206 -7.62 6.32 25.66
N TRP A 207 -7.34 7.23 26.59
CA TRP A 207 -7.45 8.69 26.44
C TRP A 207 -6.51 9.28 25.35
N ASN A 208 -7.05 10.18 24.51
CA ASN A 208 -6.35 11.24 23.75
C ASN A 208 -5.50 10.92 22.48
N LEU A 209 -5.84 9.98 21.59
CA LEU A 209 -5.10 9.86 20.30
C LEU A 209 -5.99 9.62 19.07
N TYR A 210 -6.21 10.68 18.29
CA TYR A 210 -7.06 10.70 17.10
C TYR A 210 -6.53 9.87 15.92
N VAL A 211 -5.21 9.79 15.81
CA VAL A 211 -4.47 8.99 14.84
C VAL A 211 -3.18 8.67 15.55
N SER A 212 -3.03 7.44 16.01
CA SER A 212 -1.79 7.08 16.69
C SER A 212 -0.68 7.00 15.64
N GLN A 213 0.30 7.90 15.75
CA GLN A 213 1.58 7.80 15.02
C GLN A 213 2.40 6.58 15.49
N VAL A 214 1.94 5.94 16.56
CA VAL A 214 2.57 4.77 17.16
C VAL A 214 1.58 3.61 17.31
N CYS A 215 2.05 2.38 17.17
CA CYS A 215 1.25 1.21 17.53
C CYS A 215 1.75 0.64 18.86
N PRO A 216 1.25 1.16 20.01
CA PRO A 216 1.65 0.65 21.32
C PRO A 216 1.08 -0.75 21.52
N ASP A 217 1.82 -1.60 22.23
CA ASP A 217 1.48 -3.02 22.37
C ASP A 217 0.12 -3.23 23.08
N GLU A 218 -0.29 -2.31 23.96
CA GLU A 218 -1.58 -2.33 24.67
C GLU A 218 -2.81 -2.24 23.75
N HIS A 219 -2.67 -1.60 22.59
CA HIS A 219 -3.75 -1.47 21.60
C HIS A 219 -3.71 -2.55 20.51
N LEU A 220 -2.67 -3.38 20.50
CA LEU A 220 -2.50 -4.40 19.47
C LEU A 220 -3.21 -5.69 19.87
N LYS A 221 -4.18 -6.11 19.06
CA LYS A 221 -4.71 -7.46 19.12
C LYS A 221 -3.83 -8.38 18.28
N VAL A 222 -3.16 -9.31 18.94
CA VAL A 222 -2.39 -10.38 18.29
C VAL A 222 -3.34 -11.53 17.94
N HIS A 223 -3.20 -12.08 16.74
CA HIS A 223 -4.04 -13.19 16.26
C HIS A 223 -3.23 -14.47 16.18
N TYR A 224 -3.67 -15.48 16.92
CA TYR A 224 -3.13 -16.82 16.84
C TYR A 224 -4.27 -17.85 16.73
N PRO A 225 -4.45 -18.48 15.55
CA PRO A 225 -3.66 -18.27 14.34
C PRO A 225 -4.00 -16.93 13.63
N PRO A 226 -3.18 -16.51 12.66
CA PRO A 226 -3.42 -15.28 11.91
C PRO A 226 -4.76 -15.29 11.17
N LEU A 227 -5.41 -14.12 11.11
CA LEU A 227 -6.63 -13.93 10.33
C LEU A 227 -6.30 -13.95 8.84
N VAL A 228 -7.10 -14.63 8.03
CA VAL A 228 -6.89 -14.74 6.59
C VAL A 228 -8.11 -14.18 5.86
N PHE A 229 -7.87 -13.32 4.88
CA PHE A 229 -8.90 -12.74 4.02
C PHE A 229 -8.56 -12.98 2.55
N ASP A 230 -9.57 -13.35 1.76
CA ASP A 230 -9.50 -13.37 0.30
C ASP A 230 -10.05 -12.05 -0.23
N LEU A 231 -9.17 -11.14 -0.63
CA LEU A 231 -9.51 -9.78 -1.06
C LEU A 231 -10.29 -9.75 -2.39
N THR A 232 -10.39 -10.86 -3.12
CA THR A 232 -11.27 -10.94 -4.30
C THR A 232 -12.73 -11.13 -3.92
N LYS A 233 -12.99 -11.85 -2.82
CA LYS A 233 -14.33 -12.15 -2.32
C LYS A 233 -14.78 -11.17 -1.24
N ASP A 234 -13.83 -10.74 -0.42
CA ASP A 234 -14.04 -9.83 0.71
C ASP A 234 -12.96 -8.74 0.70
N PRO A 235 -13.05 -7.75 -0.21
CA PRO A 235 -12.13 -6.61 -0.22
C PRO A 235 -12.26 -5.73 1.03
N TYR A 236 -13.31 -5.93 1.83
CA TYR A 236 -13.64 -5.14 3.02
C TYR A 236 -13.14 -5.77 4.31
N GLU A 237 -12.51 -6.94 4.27
CA GLU A 237 -11.94 -7.64 5.44
C GLU A 237 -12.96 -7.79 6.59
N ARG A 238 -14.19 -8.17 6.23
CA ARG A 238 -15.32 -8.37 7.15
C ARG A 238 -15.38 -9.80 7.70
N TYR A 239 -15.06 -10.78 6.88
CA TYR A 239 -15.30 -12.20 7.16
C TYR A 239 -13.99 -12.98 7.04
N PRO A 240 -13.23 -13.12 8.14
CA PRO A 240 -12.01 -13.94 8.12
C PRO A 240 -12.37 -15.39 7.78
N LEU A 241 -11.52 -16.05 6.99
CA LEU A 241 -11.72 -17.44 6.59
C LEU A 241 -11.57 -18.37 7.82
N GLU A 242 -12.57 -19.23 8.03
CA GLU A 242 -12.62 -20.16 9.16
C GLU A 242 -11.44 -21.16 9.17
N GLU A 243 -10.96 -21.48 10.37
CA GLU A 243 -9.93 -22.49 10.60
C GLU A 243 -10.48 -23.91 10.59
N ASN A 244 -9.66 -24.89 10.19
CA ASN A 244 -9.65 -26.19 10.87
C ASN A 244 -8.23 -26.78 10.96
N ASP A 245 -7.87 -27.05 12.21
CA ASP A 245 -6.88 -27.90 12.87
C ASP A 245 -5.44 -28.05 12.33
N PHE A 246 -4.54 -27.44 13.11
CA PHE A 246 -3.06 -27.50 13.11
C PHE A 246 -2.35 -26.62 12.09
N VAL A 247 -2.32 -25.31 12.39
CA VAL A 247 -1.15 -24.49 12.03
C VAL A 247 -0.04 -24.89 13.00
N LEU A 248 0.80 -25.87 12.64
CA LEU A 248 2.08 -26.02 13.31
C LEU A 248 2.81 -24.69 13.19
N GLN A 249 3.13 -24.13 14.34
CA GLN A 249 3.95 -22.93 14.50
C GLN A 249 5.19 -23.05 13.62
N LEU A 250 5.17 -22.42 12.45
CA LEU A 250 6.40 -21.89 11.84
C LEU A 250 6.71 -20.55 12.50
N ILE A 251 6.74 -20.58 13.84
CA ILE A 251 7.58 -19.70 14.64
C ILE A 251 8.85 -20.53 14.84
N PRO A 252 10.06 -20.04 14.54
CA PRO A 252 11.28 -20.77 14.85
C PRO A 252 11.29 -21.09 16.36
N PRO A 253 11.37 -22.36 16.77
CA PRO A 253 11.54 -22.71 18.17
C PRO A 253 13.02 -22.52 18.51
N CYS A 254 13.49 -21.28 18.62
CA CYS A 254 14.84 -20.97 19.06
C CYS A 254 14.88 -19.66 19.87
N LEU A 255 14.09 -19.60 20.94
CA LEU A 255 14.43 -18.82 22.13
C LEU A 255 14.19 -19.73 23.33
N HIS A 256 15.26 -20.36 23.80
CA HIS A 256 15.37 -21.41 24.84
C HIS A 256 15.40 -22.87 24.34
N ALA A 257 16.65 -23.38 24.33
CA ALA A 257 17.11 -24.74 24.57
C ALA A 257 16.34 -25.96 24.00
N THR A 258 17.07 -26.73 23.17
CA THR A 258 16.93 -28.16 22.85
C THR A 258 15.72 -28.59 22.01
N CYS A 259 15.97 -29.01 20.76
CA CYS A 259 15.00 -29.73 19.91
C CYS A 259 15.68 -30.97 19.29
N GLU A 260 15.04 -32.13 19.43
CA GLU A 260 15.26 -33.36 18.66
C GLU A 260 14.04 -33.63 17.75
N PRO A 261 14.20 -34.27 16.57
CA PRO A 261 13.14 -34.34 15.56
C PRO A 261 12.62 -35.78 15.36
N GLU A 262 11.57 -36.21 16.07
CA GLU A 262 10.77 -37.38 15.66
C GLU A 262 9.32 -37.28 16.16
N ALA A 263 8.44 -36.61 15.41
CA ALA A 263 7.00 -36.74 15.59
C ALA A 263 6.20 -36.25 14.36
N ALA A 264 6.37 -36.92 13.21
CA ALA A 264 5.54 -36.64 12.03
C ALA A 264 5.23 -37.90 11.22
N LYS A 265 4.63 -38.93 11.84
CA LYS A 265 3.97 -40.04 11.11
C LYS A 265 2.74 -40.57 11.86
N ARG A 266 1.58 -40.38 11.22
CA ARG A 266 0.25 -41.06 11.34
C ARG A 266 -0.81 -39.97 11.25
N ILE A 267 -1.69 -39.98 10.25
CA ILE A 267 -3.03 -40.58 10.33
C ILE A 267 -3.62 -40.65 8.90
N VAL A 268 -4.04 -41.83 8.43
CA VAL A 268 -5.12 -41.98 7.44
C VAL A 268 -5.88 -43.29 7.75
N GLY A 269 -7.19 -43.20 7.95
CA GLY A 269 -8.13 -44.34 8.04
C GLY A 269 -9.40 -44.03 7.22
N PRO A 270 -10.16 -45.06 6.77
CA PRO A 270 -11.13 -44.91 5.68
C PRO A 270 -12.51 -44.43 6.16
N PHE A 271 -13.21 -43.64 5.35
CA PHE A 271 -14.57 -43.14 5.64
C PHE A 271 -15.58 -43.50 4.54
N HIS A 272 -16.77 -43.92 4.97
CA HIS A 272 -17.91 -44.38 4.17
C HIS A 272 -18.86 -43.25 3.75
N ARG A 273 -19.60 -43.45 2.65
CA ARG A 273 -20.40 -42.47 1.89
C ARG A 273 -21.75 -42.10 2.56
N SER A 274 -22.00 -40.80 2.76
CA SER A 274 -23.26 -40.09 2.47
C SER A 274 -23.24 -38.67 3.06
N THR A 275 -22.50 -37.75 2.43
CA THR A 275 -22.51 -36.26 2.62
C THR A 275 -21.51 -35.55 1.66
N HIS A 276 -21.17 -36.18 0.54
CA HIS A 276 -19.87 -36.00 -0.14
C HIS A 276 -19.55 -34.59 -0.65
N LEU A 277 -20.52 -33.82 -1.16
CA LEU A 277 -20.24 -32.52 -1.77
C LEU A 277 -19.85 -31.46 -0.73
N ARG A 278 -20.65 -31.29 0.33
CA ARG A 278 -20.34 -30.31 1.40
C ARG A 278 -19.09 -30.68 2.19
N MET A 279 -18.80 -31.98 2.32
CA MET A 279 -17.61 -32.45 3.04
C MET A 279 -16.34 -32.24 2.20
N GLN A 280 -16.38 -32.47 0.89
CA GLN A 280 -15.25 -32.19 -0.01
C GLN A 280 -14.97 -30.70 -0.13
N GLU A 281 -16.00 -29.86 -0.25
CA GLU A 281 -15.85 -28.40 -0.24
C GLU A 281 -15.25 -27.91 1.08
N ARG A 282 -15.75 -28.42 2.21
CA ARG A 282 -15.18 -28.09 3.53
C ARG A 282 -13.73 -28.52 3.63
N LEU A 283 -13.37 -29.74 3.21
CA LEU A 283 -11.99 -30.22 3.23
C LEU A 283 -11.06 -29.42 2.30
N PHE A 284 -11.53 -29.03 1.11
CA PHE A 284 -10.77 -28.22 0.17
C PHE A 284 -10.51 -26.82 0.71
N VAL A 285 -11.53 -26.14 1.22
CA VAL A 285 -11.40 -24.81 1.85
C VAL A 285 -10.45 -24.86 3.05
N ARG A 286 -10.52 -25.91 3.86
CA ARG A 286 -9.61 -26.14 4.98
C ARG A 286 -8.15 -26.26 4.53
N SER A 287 -7.87 -27.14 3.56
CA SER A 287 -6.52 -27.36 3.03
C SER A 287 -5.94 -26.09 2.39
N PHE A 288 -6.77 -25.34 1.66
CA PHE A 288 -6.39 -24.05 1.09
C PHE A 288 -5.99 -23.04 2.18
N ASN A 289 -6.77 -22.89 3.25
CA ASN A 289 -6.49 -21.94 4.33
C ASN A 289 -5.18 -22.24 5.07
N ILE A 290 -4.86 -23.52 5.29
CA ILE A 290 -3.59 -23.95 5.91
C ILE A 290 -2.42 -23.54 5.00
N ASN A 291 -2.52 -23.80 3.70
CA ASN A 291 -1.47 -23.43 2.74
C ASN A 291 -1.22 -21.92 2.70
N MET A 292 -2.27 -21.10 2.79
CA MET A 292 -2.12 -19.63 2.79
C MET A 292 -1.39 -19.10 4.03
N ARG A 293 -1.68 -19.65 5.21
CA ARG A 293 -0.97 -19.27 6.45
C ARG A 293 0.49 -19.73 6.43
N ALA A 294 0.75 -20.94 5.92
CA ALA A 294 2.10 -21.47 5.75
C ALA A 294 2.93 -20.60 4.78
N LEU A 295 2.35 -20.22 3.63
CA LEU A 295 3.00 -19.32 2.68
C LEU A 295 3.35 -17.96 3.30
N ALA A 296 2.42 -17.35 4.02
CA ALA A 296 2.67 -16.07 4.70
C ALA A 296 3.75 -16.18 5.80
N ALA A 297 3.80 -17.31 6.52
CA ALA A 297 4.82 -17.57 7.52
C ALA A 297 6.21 -17.71 6.91
N GLU A 298 6.32 -18.36 5.74
CA GLU A 298 7.58 -18.49 5.02
C GLU A 298 8.08 -17.13 4.51
N VAL A 299 7.19 -16.34 3.91
CA VAL A 299 7.50 -14.94 3.52
C VAL A 299 7.98 -14.13 4.72
N LEU A 300 7.33 -14.27 5.88
CA LEU A 300 7.72 -13.57 7.10
C LEU A 300 9.13 -13.96 7.55
N ARG A 301 9.46 -15.26 7.46
CA ARG A 301 10.78 -15.80 7.83
C ARG A 301 11.86 -15.20 6.93
N GLU A 302 11.69 -15.30 5.60
CA GLU A 302 12.63 -14.74 4.62
C GLU A 302 12.80 -13.23 4.79
N HIS A 303 11.70 -12.48 4.93
CA HIS A 303 11.77 -11.04 5.12
C HIS A 303 12.61 -10.68 6.34
N ARG A 304 12.40 -11.34 7.49
CA ARG A 304 13.15 -11.08 8.72
C ARG A 304 14.64 -11.36 8.58
N GLU A 305 15.04 -12.37 7.82
CA GLU A 305 16.44 -12.71 7.55
C GLU A 305 17.13 -11.63 6.70
N THR A 306 16.36 -10.88 5.89
CA THR A 306 16.88 -9.79 5.04
C THR A 306 16.86 -8.40 5.71
N LEU A 307 16.21 -8.25 6.86
CA LEU A 307 16.08 -6.96 7.53
C LEU A 307 17.42 -6.48 8.10
N VAL A 308 17.86 -5.32 7.63
CA VAL A 308 18.98 -4.58 8.22
C VAL A 308 18.40 -3.50 9.14
N PRO A 309 18.47 -3.65 10.47
CA PRO A 309 17.93 -2.65 11.39
C PRO A 309 18.72 -1.34 11.30
N VAL A 310 18.00 -0.22 11.27
CA VAL A 310 18.58 1.12 11.41
C VAL A 310 18.57 1.52 12.88
N THR A 311 19.62 2.23 13.33
CA THR A 311 19.83 2.59 14.74
C THR A 311 18.78 3.55 15.28
N SER A 312 18.22 4.42 14.44
CA SER A 312 17.07 5.25 14.77
C SER A 312 16.21 5.49 13.53
N GLN A 313 14.88 5.39 13.68
CA GLN A 313 13.92 5.71 12.63
C GLN A 313 13.43 7.17 12.69
N LEU A 314 13.45 7.80 13.87
CA LEU A 314 12.97 9.17 14.11
C LEU A 314 13.99 9.94 14.95
N GLY A 315 14.32 11.16 14.54
CA GLY A 315 15.20 12.05 15.29
C GLY A 315 14.51 12.68 16.51
N HIS A 316 15.29 13.24 17.43
CA HIS A 316 14.76 14.10 18.50
C HIS A 316 14.42 15.46 17.92
N PHE A 317 13.14 15.84 17.97
CA PHE A 317 12.70 17.15 17.54
C PHE A 317 13.20 18.23 18.50
N ASP A 318 13.91 19.23 17.96
CA ASP A 318 14.33 20.43 18.67
C ASP A 318 13.64 21.66 18.07
N LYS A 319 12.82 22.34 18.89
CA LYS A 319 12.12 23.57 18.50
C LYS A 319 13.08 24.69 18.11
N SER A 320 14.31 24.69 18.62
CA SER A 320 15.34 25.69 18.28
C SER A 320 15.74 25.64 16.80
N LEU A 321 15.50 24.52 16.12
CA LEU A 321 15.80 24.31 14.70
C LEU A 321 14.65 24.71 13.77
N THR A 322 13.61 25.39 14.28
CA THR A 322 12.50 25.85 13.44
C THR A 322 12.99 26.94 12.48
N PRO A 323 12.87 26.77 11.15
CA PRO A 323 13.26 27.79 10.20
C PRO A 323 12.56 29.12 10.49
N CYS A 324 13.34 30.19 10.69
CA CYS A 324 12.87 31.52 11.01
C CYS A 324 13.15 32.45 9.82
N CYS A 325 12.12 33.14 9.38
CA CYS A 325 12.19 34.09 8.28
C CYS A 325 12.26 35.52 8.88
N ASP A 326 13.21 36.33 8.40
CA ASP A 326 13.63 37.61 9.00
C ASP A 326 13.97 37.51 10.52
N PRO A 327 15.04 36.78 10.89
CA PRO A 327 15.51 36.72 12.27
C PRO A 327 15.88 38.12 12.81
N PRO A 328 15.61 38.42 14.10
CA PRO A 328 15.13 37.54 15.17
C PRO A 328 13.60 37.52 15.33
N ALA A 329 12.86 38.33 14.56
CA ALA A 329 11.43 38.51 14.77
C ALA A 329 10.59 37.32 14.29
N CYS A 330 11.13 36.52 13.36
CA CYS A 330 10.46 35.36 12.77
C CYS A 330 9.08 35.71 12.19
N ARG A 331 8.96 36.89 11.56
CA ARG A 331 7.73 37.38 10.95
C ARG A 331 7.93 37.47 9.46
N CYS A 332 7.19 36.65 8.72
CA CYS A 332 7.18 36.73 7.27
C CYS A 332 5.75 36.81 6.76
N ASP A 333 5.34 38.03 6.50
CA ASP A 333 4.17 38.31 5.70
C ASP A 333 4.61 39.05 4.43
N LYS A 334 4.87 38.29 3.37
CA LYS A 334 5.05 38.83 2.01
C LYS A 334 3.76 38.74 1.18
N ILE A 335 2.65 38.31 1.79
CA ILE A 335 1.36 38.11 1.12
C ILE A 335 0.52 39.39 1.21
N THR A 336 0.58 40.13 2.32
CA THR A 336 -0.11 41.43 2.45
C THR A 336 0.32 42.45 1.38
N ASN A 337 1.59 42.43 0.95
CA ASN A 337 2.05 43.28 -0.17
C ASN A 337 1.58 42.82 -1.56
N ARG A 338 0.94 41.64 -1.70
CA ARG A 338 0.36 41.16 -2.97
C ARG A 338 -1.14 41.42 -3.09
N GLN A 339 -1.85 41.63 -1.99
CA GLN A 339 -3.31 41.81 -2.00
C GLN A 339 -3.79 43.12 -2.65
N GLU A 340 -2.88 44.08 -2.91
CA GLU A 340 -3.21 45.27 -3.70
C GLU A 340 -3.21 45.01 -5.22
N GLN A 341 -2.81 43.81 -5.69
CA GLN A 341 -2.85 43.45 -7.11
C GLN A 341 -3.82 42.29 -7.37
N LYS A 342 -5.07 42.68 -7.63
CA LYS A 342 -6.21 41.90 -8.17
C LYS A 342 -6.67 40.70 -7.33
N GLU A 343 -7.85 40.83 -6.73
CA GLU A 343 -8.70 39.68 -6.47
C GLU A 343 -8.98 38.93 -7.79
N PRO A 344 -8.68 37.63 -7.91
CA PRO A 344 -9.19 36.84 -9.02
C PRO A 344 -10.71 36.68 -8.84
N GLU A 345 -11.47 36.93 -9.91
CA GLU A 345 -12.91 36.67 -9.92
C GLU A 345 -13.23 35.24 -9.45
N PRO A 346 -14.34 35.02 -8.72
CA PRO A 346 -14.76 33.69 -8.34
C PRO A 346 -15.05 32.86 -9.59
N LEU A 347 -14.19 31.87 -9.87
CA LEU A 347 -14.32 30.90 -10.95
C LEU A 347 -15.42 29.85 -10.66
N LEU A 348 -16.65 30.34 -10.50
CA LEU A 348 -17.88 29.54 -10.43
C LEU A 348 -18.22 28.83 -11.77
N ASN A 349 -17.48 29.13 -12.85
CA ASN A 349 -17.69 28.57 -14.19
C ASN A 349 -16.58 27.60 -14.64
N SER A 350 -15.71 27.13 -13.75
CA SER A 350 -14.71 26.11 -14.12
C SER A 350 -15.40 24.74 -14.29
N PRO A 351 -15.17 24.03 -15.41
CA PRO A 351 -15.75 22.71 -15.63
C PRO A 351 -15.33 21.79 -14.48
N SER A 352 -16.24 20.91 -14.05
CA SER A 352 -15.93 20.01 -12.93
C SER A 352 -14.68 19.18 -13.24
N ALA A 353 -13.93 18.76 -12.21
CA ALA A 353 -12.79 17.87 -12.35
C ALA A 353 -13.07 16.67 -13.29
N VAL A 354 -14.28 16.12 -13.18
CA VAL A 354 -14.77 15.00 -14.00
C VAL A 354 -14.88 15.38 -15.47
N GLU A 355 -15.35 16.59 -15.76
CA GLU A 355 -15.53 17.12 -17.11
C GLU A 355 -14.19 17.51 -17.76
N TYR A 356 -13.24 17.99 -16.95
CA TYR A 356 -11.86 18.21 -17.37
C TYR A 356 -11.17 16.89 -17.78
N PHE A 357 -11.27 15.83 -16.96
CA PHE A 357 -10.69 14.53 -17.32
C PHE A 357 -11.35 13.87 -18.54
N LYS A 358 -12.65 14.11 -18.77
CA LYS A 358 -13.37 13.62 -19.97
C LYS A 358 -12.89 14.26 -21.27
N ARG A 359 -12.27 15.44 -21.25
CA ARG A 359 -11.71 16.07 -22.45
C ARG A 359 -10.45 15.38 -22.97
N TYR A 360 -9.78 14.62 -22.11
CA TYR A 360 -8.46 14.03 -22.37
C TYR A 360 -8.44 12.49 -22.31
N LEU A 361 -9.61 11.86 -22.17
CA LEU A 361 -9.86 10.42 -22.33
C LEU A 361 -10.59 10.19 -23.65
#